data_AF-A0A386ZNB2-F1
#
_entry.id   AF-A0A386ZNB2-F1
#
_cell.length_a   1.000
_cell.length_b   1.000
_cell.length_c   1.000
_cell.angle_alpha   90.00
_cell.angle_beta   90.00
_cell.angle_gamma   90.00
#
_symmetry.space_group_name_H-M   'P 1'
#
loop_
_entity.id
_entity.type
_entity.pdbx_description
1 polymer ?
#
loop_
_entity_poly.entity_id
_entity_poly.type
_entity_poly.pdbx_seq_one_letter_code
_entity_poly.pdbx_strand_id
1 'polypeptide(L)' 'MVNRRPAQQYVLMIAECPSCAWPSPTAVSSHRGVQYLRCVCGQWLISVHGKVVGAAGGTTFSGDNPLAEIIGSRD' A
#
# COMPACT_ATOMS: atom_id res chain seq x y z
N MET A 1 -39.86 -1.97 -9.16
CA MET A 1 -38.67 -2.73 -9.57
C MET A 1 -37.46 -2.12 -8.88
N VAL A 2 -36.99 -2.73 -7.78
CA VAL A 2 -35.81 -2.24 -7.06
C VAL A 2 -34.59 -2.74 -7.81
N ASN A 3 -33.89 -1.85 -8.53
CA ASN A 3 -32.61 -2.17 -9.17
C ASN A 3 -31.57 -2.42 -8.08
N ARG A 4 -31.54 -3.65 -7.54
CA ARG A 4 -30.43 -4.14 -6.73
C ARG A 4 -29.24 -4.26 -7.68
N ARG A 5 -28.42 -3.22 -7.73
CA ARG A 5 -27.07 -3.32 -8.30
C ARG A 5 -26.43 -4.54 -7.65
N PRO A 6 -25.91 -5.52 -8.42
CA PRO A 6 -25.26 -6.68 -7.82
C PRO A 6 -24.20 -6.12 -6.88
N ALA A 7 -24.28 -6.53 -5.61
CA ALA A 7 -23.22 -6.27 -4.65
C ALA A 7 -21.96 -6.79 -5.30
N GLN A 8 -21.15 -5.88 -5.84
CA GLN A 8 -19.85 -6.19 -6.38
C GLN A 8 -19.13 -6.84 -5.21
N GLN A 9 -19.05 -8.17 -5.23
CA GLN A 9 -18.26 -8.93 -4.30
C GLN A 9 -16.87 -8.35 -4.46
N TYR A 10 -16.53 -7.42 -3.57
CA TYR A 10 -15.18 -6.98 -3.35
C TYR A 10 -14.56 -8.21 -2.72
N VAL A 11 -14.19 -9.17 -3.57
CA VAL A 11 -13.18 -10.15 -3.20
C VAL A 11 -12.04 -9.24 -2.77
N LEU A 12 -11.82 -9.16 -1.46
CA LEU A 12 -10.69 -8.44 -0.89
C LEU A 12 -9.47 -9.23 -1.36
N MET A 13 -9.08 -9.00 -2.61
CA MET A 13 -7.79 -9.40 -3.12
C MET A 13 -6.81 -8.54 -2.35
N ILE A 14 -6.32 -9.14 -1.28
CA ILE A 14 -5.25 -8.65 -0.44
C ILE A 14 -4.04 -8.46 -1.36
N ALA A 15 -3.86 -7.21 -1.80
CA ALA A 15 -2.70 -6.79 -2.53
C ALA A 15 -1.51 -6.79 -1.55
N GLU A 16 -0.74 -7.87 -1.51
CA GLU A 16 0.43 -7.94 -0.63
C GLU A 16 1.53 -7.02 -1.14
N CYS A 17 2.17 -6.28 -0.23
CA CYS A 17 3.31 -5.47 -0.62
C CYS A 17 4.56 -6.33 -0.80
N PRO A 18 5.26 -6.26 -1.95
CA PRO A 18 6.43 -7.10 -2.23
C PRO A 18 7.64 -6.79 -1.34
N SER A 19 7.68 -5.64 -0.66
CA SER A 19 8.80 -5.25 0.21
C SER A 19 8.62 -5.64 1.68
N CYS A 20 7.39 -5.56 2.20
CA CYS A 20 7.07 -5.71 3.63
C CYS A 20 6.18 -6.93 3.92
N ALA A 21 5.71 -7.63 2.88
CA ALA A 21 4.69 -8.70 2.94
C ALA A 21 3.38 -8.29 3.64
N TRP A 22 3.13 -6.98 3.78
CA TRP A 22 1.96 -6.50 4.52
C TRP A 22 0.67 -6.78 3.73
N PRO A 23 -0.33 -7.46 4.34
CA PRO A 23 -1.51 -7.98 3.64
C PRO A 23 -2.65 -6.97 3.46
N SER A 24 -2.45 -5.68 3.76
CA SER A 24 -3.53 -4.69 3.61
C SER A 24 -2.98 -3.28 3.40
N PRO A 25 -2.33 -2.98 2.26
CA PRO A 25 -1.94 -1.61 1.95
C PRO A 25 -3.20 -0.76 1.76
N THR A 26 -3.25 0.37 2.48
CA THR A 26 -4.41 1.26 2.52
C THR A 26 -4.59 1.95 1.18
N ALA A 27 -5.80 1.92 0.62
CA ALA A 27 -6.12 2.69 -0.57
C ALA A 27 -6.15 4.18 -0.24
N VAL A 28 -5.30 4.97 -0.92
CA VAL A 28 -5.21 6.42 -0.75
C VAL A 28 -6.08 7.13 -1.78
N SER A 29 -6.09 6.63 -3.02
CA SER A 29 -6.88 7.18 -4.10
C SER A 29 -7.22 6.11 -5.14
N SER A 30 -8.35 6.27 -5.81
CA SER A 30 -8.80 5.37 -6.88
C SER A 30 -9.24 6.17 -8.10
N HIS A 31 -8.80 5.76 -9.28
CA HIS A 31 -9.25 6.32 -10.55
C HIS A 31 -9.59 5.19 -11.52
N ARG A 32 -10.88 5.06 -11.84
CA ARG A 32 -11.45 3.96 -12.64
C ARG A 32 -11.08 2.60 -12.05
N GLY A 33 -10.33 1.77 -12.78
CA GLY A 33 -9.86 0.45 -12.33
C GLY A 33 -8.51 0.47 -11.61
N VAL A 34 -7.89 1.65 -11.47
CA VAL A 34 -6.57 1.83 -10.84
C VAL A 34 -6.76 2.30 -9.40
N GLN A 35 -6.07 1.66 -8.45
CA GLN A 35 -5.98 2.14 -7.07
C GLN A 35 -4.52 2.39 -6.70
N TYR A 36 -4.28 3.53 -6.07
CA TYR A 36 -3.01 3.89 -5.46
C TYR A 36 -3.08 3.55 -3.98
N LEU A 37 -2.21 2.64 -3.53
CA LEU A 37 -2.17 2.10 -2.17
C LEU A 37 -0.85 2.48 -1.49
N ARG A 38 -0.82 2.53 -0.16
CA ARG A 38 0.40 2.77 0.62
C ARG A 38 0.65 1.62 1.62
N CYS A 39 1.82 0.97 1.59
CA CYS A 39 2.24 0.05 2.67
C CYS A 39 2.68 0.87 3.89
N VAL A 40 2.53 0.26 5.07
CA VAL A 40 3.10 0.74 6.35
C VAL A 40 4.62 0.89 6.30
N CYS A 41 5.33 0.19 5.40
CA CYS A 41 6.77 0.36 5.18
C CYS A 41 7.13 1.59 4.34
N GLY A 42 6.14 2.41 3.93
CA GLY A 42 6.34 3.64 3.18
C GLY A 42 6.35 3.48 1.66
N GLN A 43 6.26 2.25 1.14
CA GLN A 43 6.16 1.98 -0.31
C GLN A 43 4.80 2.39 -0.89
N TRP A 44 4.82 2.92 -2.10
CA TRP A 44 3.62 3.17 -2.90
C TRP A 44 3.36 1.99 -3.83
N LEU A 45 2.12 1.52 -3.88
CA LEU A 45 1.69 0.42 -4.75
C LEU A 45 0.60 0.89 -5.69
N ILE A 46 0.64 0.38 -6.91
CA ILE A 46 -0.40 0.62 -7.90
C ILE A 46 -1.07 -0.72 -8.17
N SER A 47 -2.37 -0.79 -7.92
CA SER A 47 -3.18 -1.96 -8.26
C SER A 47 -4.13 -1.63 -9.41
N VAL A 48 -4.35 -2.60 -10.29
CA VAL A 48 -5.34 -2.54 -11.37
C VAL A 48 -6.25 -3.74 -11.23
N HIS A 49 -7.56 -3.50 -11.11
CA HIS A 49 -8.56 -4.55 -10.86
C HIS A 49 -8.20 -5.48 -9.69
N GLY A 50 -7.61 -4.95 -8.62
CA GLY A 50 -7.24 -5.71 -7.42
C GLY A 50 -5.89 -6.43 -7.49
N LYS A 51 -5.17 -6.38 -8.63
CA LYS A 51 -3.82 -6.94 -8.75
C LYS A 51 -2.76 -5.84 -8.69
N VAL A 52 -1.74 -5.99 -7.85
CA VAL A 52 -0.58 -5.08 -7.84
C VAL A 52 0.16 -5.21 -9.18
N VAL A 53 0.23 -4.11 -9.93
CA VAL A 53 0.93 -4.05 -11.23
C VAL A 53 2.25 -3.30 -11.15
N GLY A 54 2.50 -2.58 -10.05
CA GLY A 54 3.75 -1.89 -9.83
C GLY A 54 3.91 -1.40 -8.40
N ALA A 55 5.17 -1.26 -7.98
CA ALA A 55 5.56 -0.56 -6.78
C ALA A 55 6.43 0.63 -7.19
N ALA A 56 6.05 1.82 -6.73
CA ALA A 56 6.92 3.00 -6.83
C ALA A 56 7.69 3.10 -5.52
N GLY A 57 9.01 3.32 -5.64
CA GLY A 57 9.92 3.44 -4.50
C GLY A 57 9.31 4.29 -3.40
N GLY A 58 9.40 3.79 -2.17
CA GLY A 58 8.77 4.40 -1.01
C GLY A 58 9.18 5.84 -0.79
N THR A 59 8.39 6.54 0.02
CA THR A 59 8.80 7.82 0.57
C THR A 59 10.22 7.67 1.11
N THR A 60 11.09 8.64 0.82
CA THR A 60 12.51 8.74 1.22
C THR A 60 12.75 8.75 2.74
N PHE A 61 11.90 8.11 3.54
CA PHE A 61 12.28 7.49 4.81
C PHE A 61 13.20 6.29 4.52
N SER A 62 14.27 6.53 3.77
CA SER A 62 15.36 5.61 3.60
C SER A 62 16.28 5.80 4.80
N GLY A 63 16.22 4.87 5.74
CA GLY A 63 17.44 4.37 6.38
C GLY A 63 18.08 5.18 7.50
N ASP A 64 17.60 6.37 7.85
CA ASP A 64 18.00 6.94 9.14
C ASP A 64 17.27 6.16 10.21
N ASN A 65 18.01 5.32 10.94
CA ASN A 65 17.53 4.71 12.16
C ASN A 65 17.21 5.87 13.12
N PRO A 66 15.95 6.26 13.30
CA PRO A 66 15.64 7.45 14.10
C PRO A 66 16.04 7.22 15.56
N LEU A 67 16.12 5.95 15.99
CA LEU A 67 16.73 5.58 17.25
C LEU A 67 18.22 5.98 17.26
N ALA A 68 19.04 5.58 16.28
CA ALA A 68 20.46 5.94 16.25
C ALA A 68 20.73 7.46 16.33
N GLU A 69 19.86 8.28 15.71
CA GLU A 69 19.92 9.74 15.81
C GLU A 69 19.59 10.24 17.23
N ILE A 70 18.60 9.64 17.90
CA ILE A 70 18.14 10.05 19.23
C ILE A 70 19.10 9.61 20.35
N ILE A 71 19.61 8.37 20.30
CA ILE A 71 20.49 7.86 21.36
C ILE A 71 21.92 8.37 21.24
N GLY A 72 22.31 8.91 20.08
CA GLY A 72 23.69 9.23 19.75
C GLY A 72 24.55 7.96 19.71
N SER A 73 25.43 7.83 18.72
CA SER A 73 26.43 6.77 18.73
C SER A 73 27.30 6.94 19.97
N ARG A 74 27.11 6.06 20.97
CA ARG A 74 27.95 6.01 22.15
C ARG A 74 29.07 5.02 21.86
N ASP A 75 30.22 5.54 21.46
CA ASP A 75 31.49 4.81 21.41
C ASP A 75 31.89 4.27 22.79
#